data_AF-A0A8J2XNN0-F1
#
_entry.id   AF-A0A8J2XNN0-F1
#
_cell.length_a   1.000
_cell.length_b   1.000
_cell.length_c   1.000
_cell.angle_alpha   90.00
_cell.angle_beta   90.00
_cell.angle_gamma   90.00
#
_symmetry.space_group_name_H-M   'P 1'
#
loop_
_entity.id
_entity.type
_entity.pdbx_description
1 polymer ?
#
loop_
_entity_poly.entity_id
_entity_poly.type
_entity_poly.pdbx_seq_one_letter_code
_entity_poly.pdbx_strand_id
1 'polypeptide(L)'
;MKAQQGFTLIELMIVVAIIGILAAIALPAYQDYVRGSQASSAIAEASSYKMAISVCTSTEGTGGSVKADCASVPTPPTTGAGSAVAVNSTSGVITVNTDIDSQGSAVAGVGSVTITPAVSAGNLTWTVAGGADCVKLVKGCVASGG
;
A
#
# COMPACT_ATOMS: atom_id res chain seq x y z
N MET A 1 -6.44 -61.49 -6.50
CA MET A 1 -6.01 -60.12 -6.86
C MET A 1 -7.06 -59.15 -6.34
N LYS A 2 -6.69 -58.20 -5.48
CA LYS A 2 -7.63 -57.15 -5.04
C LYS A 2 -7.88 -56.23 -6.25
N ALA A 3 -9.13 -56.12 -6.69
CA ALA A 3 -9.48 -55.20 -7.76
C ALA A 3 -9.21 -53.77 -7.28
N GLN A 4 -8.32 -53.06 -7.99
CA GLN A 4 -8.07 -51.65 -7.74
C GLN A 4 -9.33 -50.88 -8.11
N GLN A 5 -10.09 -50.41 -7.11
CA GLN A 5 -11.20 -49.50 -7.34
C GLN A 5 -10.60 -48.13 -7.68
N GLY A 6 -10.55 -47.82 -8.97
CA GLY A 6 -10.17 -46.49 -9.45
C GLY A 6 -11.29 -45.47 -9.20
N PHE A 7 -10.92 -44.21 -9.07
CA PHE A 7 -11.86 -43.09 -9.04
C PHE A 7 -12.72 -43.06 -10.30
N THR A 8 -14.01 -42.79 -10.15
CA THR A 8 -14.93 -42.66 -11.27
C THR A 8 -14.80 -41.28 -11.93
N LEU A 9 -15.05 -41.21 -13.24
CA LEU A 9 -15.10 -39.92 -13.96
C LEU A 9 -16.17 -38.98 -13.40
N ILE A 10 -17.27 -39.53 -12.88
CA ILE A 10 -18.35 -38.73 -12.28
C ILE A 10 -17.91 -38.12 -10.94
N GLU A 11 -17.15 -38.84 -10.11
CA GLU A 11 -16.57 -38.28 -8.88
C GLU A 11 -15.61 -37.14 -9.20
N LEU A 12 -14.74 -37.32 -10.20
CA LEU A 12 -13.83 -36.26 -10.63
C LEU A 12 -14.57 -35.02 -11.16
N MET A 13 -15.63 -35.21 -11.94
CA MET A 13 -16.42 -34.07 -12.45
C MET A 13 -17.10 -33.28 -11.33
N ILE A 14 -17.64 -33.94 -10.31
CA ILE A 14 -18.27 -33.25 -9.17
C ILE A 14 -17.22 -32.47 -8.38
N VAL A 15 -16.04 -33.05 -8.14
CA VAL A 15 -14.94 -32.37 -7.44
C VAL A 15 -14.51 -31.11 -8.18
N VAL A 16 -14.34 -31.19 -9.51
CA VAL A 16 -13.98 -30.02 -10.32
C VAL A 16 -15.06 -28.95 -10.28
N ALA A 17 -16.35 -29.33 -10.32
CA ALA A 17 -17.45 -28.39 -10.21
C ALA A 17 -17.46 -27.63 -8.87
N ILE A 18 -17.24 -28.32 -7.76
CA ILE A 18 -17.17 -27.71 -6.42
C ILE A 18 -15.95 -26.78 -6.31
N ILE A 19 -14.77 -27.23 -6.76
CA ILE A 19 -13.55 -26.40 -6.77
C ILE A 19 -13.76 -25.15 -7.63
N GLY A 20 -14.46 -25.26 -8.77
CA GLY A 20 -14.79 -24.11 -9.63
C GLY A 20 -15.60 -23.04 -8.91
N ILE A 21 -16.64 -23.44 -8.16
CA ILE A 21 -17.47 -22.50 -7.37
C ILE A 21 -16.64 -21.85 -6.26
N LEU A 22 -15.86 -22.63 -5.52
CA LEU A 22 -15.02 -22.10 -4.44
C LEU A 22 -13.95 -21.15 -4.98
N ALA A 23 -13.30 -21.48 -6.09
CA ALA A 23 -12.27 -20.65 -6.71
C ALA A 23 -12.81 -19.30 -7.18
N ALA A 24 -14.04 -19.25 -7.70
CA ALA A 24 -14.65 -18.00 -8.15
C ALA A 24 -14.83 -16.97 -7.02
N ILE A 25 -15.06 -17.43 -5.79
CA ILE A 25 -15.22 -16.56 -4.60
C ILE A 25 -13.87 -16.32 -3.92
N ALA A 26 -13.04 -17.36 -3.79
CA ALA A 26 -11.79 -17.29 -3.05
C ALA A 26 -10.70 -16.51 -3.78
N LEU A 27 -10.62 -16.59 -5.11
CA LEU A 27 -9.54 -15.97 -5.87
C LEU A 27 -9.59 -14.42 -5.81
N PRO A 28 -10.74 -13.75 -6.02
CA PRO A 28 -10.82 -12.29 -5.85
C PRO A 28 -10.50 -11.84 -4.42
N ALA A 29 -10.99 -12.57 -3.40
CA ALA A 29 -10.70 -12.26 -2.01
C ALA A 29 -9.22 -12.42 -1.65
N TYR A 30 -8.56 -13.46 -2.19
CA TYR A 30 -7.13 -13.66 -2.01
C TYR A 30 -6.31 -12.57 -2.70
N GLN A 31 -6.72 -12.14 -3.90
CA GLN A 31 -6.09 -11.01 -4.60
C GLN A 31 -6.21 -9.71 -3.79
N ASP A 32 -7.38 -9.42 -3.21
CA ASP A 32 -7.59 -8.27 -2.32
C ASP A 32 -6.65 -8.32 -1.10
N TYR A 33 -6.51 -9.49 -0.47
CA TYR A 33 -5.61 -9.68 0.67
C TYR A 33 -4.14 -9.42 0.31
N VAL A 34 -3.69 -9.98 -0.81
CA VAL A 34 -2.31 -9.82 -1.29
C VAL A 34 -2.02 -8.36 -1.68
N ARG A 35 -2.98 -7.67 -2.30
CA ARG A 35 -2.89 -6.24 -2.64
C ARG A 35 -2.82 -5.35 -1.42
N GLY A 36 -3.73 -5.55 -0.46
CA GLY A 36 -3.74 -4.78 0.79
C GLY A 36 -2.49 -4.99 1.64
N SER A 37 -1.97 -6.23 1.68
CA SER A 37 -0.71 -6.55 2.37
C SER A 37 0.49 -5.82 1.75
N GLN A 38 0.62 -5.88 0.42
CA GLN A 38 1.67 -5.16 -0.31
C GLN A 38 1.58 -3.64 -0.09
N ALA A 39 0.38 -3.06 -0.21
CA ALA A 39 0.15 -1.65 0.05
C ALA A 39 0.54 -1.26 1.49
N SER A 40 0.19 -2.09 2.47
CA SER A 40 0.56 -1.85 3.87
C SER A 40 2.07 -1.91 4.08
N SER A 41 2.78 -2.83 3.43
CA SER A 41 4.25 -2.89 3.49
C SER A 41 4.90 -1.66 2.84
N ALA A 42 4.39 -1.21 1.70
CA ALA A 42 4.90 -0.02 1.03
C ALA A 42 4.70 1.26 1.86
N ILE A 43 3.54 1.40 2.51
CA ILE A 43 3.26 2.50 3.43
C ILE A 43 4.15 2.41 4.68
N ALA A 44 4.42 1.20 5.18
CA ALA A 44 5.33 1.00 6.30
C ALA A 44 6.75 1.44 5.95
N GLU A 45 7.22 1.16 4.74
CA GLU A 45 8.52 1.63 4.25
C GLU A 45 8.59 3.17 4.19
N ALA A 46 7.48 3.80 3.78
CA ALA A 46 7.34 5.26 3.79
C ALA A 46 7.37 5.90 5.20
N SER A 47 7.28 5.11 6.27
CA SER A 47 7.31 5.61 7.66
C SER A 47 8.65 6.21 8.06
N SER A 48 9.74 5.83 7.39
CA SER A 48 11.07 6.43 7.57
C SER A 48 11.07 7.91 7.17
N TYR A 49 10.48 8.25 6.02
CA TYR A 49 10.29 9.64 5.57
C TYR A 49 9.34 10.40 6.49
N LYS A 50 8.27 9.76 6.95
CA LYS A 50 7.34 10.36 7.93
C LYS A 50 8.08 10.82 9.19
N MET A 51 8.96 9.95 9.72
CA MET A 51 9.80 10.29 10.86
C MET A 51 10.77 11.43 10.54
N ALA A 52 11.47 11.35 9.41
CA ALA A 52 12.43 12.38 9.00
C ALA A 52 11.79 13.77 8.83
N ILE A 53 10.61 13.84 8.22
CA ILE A 53 9.81 15.06 8.06
C ILE A 53 9.33 15.56 9.42
N SER A 54 8.96 14.66 10.35
CA SER A 54 8.56 15.07 11.70
C SER A 54 9.69 15.72 12.50
N VAL A 55 10.91 15.19 12.38
CA VAL A 55 12.11 15.80 12.98
C VAL A 55 12.39 17.14 12.32
N CYS A 56 12.43 17.17 10.98
CA CYS A 56 12.64 18.37 10.18
C CYS A 56 11.68 19.51 10.53
N THR A 57 10.39 19.20 10.65
CA THR A 57 9.35 20.16 11.06
C THR A 57 9.54 20.63 12.49
N SER A 58 10.00 19.76 13.40
CA SER A 58 10.16 20.11 14.82
C SER A 58 11.43 20.92 15.12
N THR A 59 12.51 20.69 14.39
CA THR A 59 13.81 21.35 14.64
C THR A 59 13.99 22.62 13.83
N GLU A 60 13.48 22.65 12.60
CA GLU A 60 13.72 23.75 11.64
C GLU A 60 12.42 24.40 11.14
N GLY A 61 11.26 23.85 11.49
CA GLY A 61 9.97 24.43 11.10
C GLY A 61 9.74 25.78 11.76
N THR A 62 9.23 26.73 10.98
CA THR A 62 8.84 28.06 11.45
C THR A 62 7.35 28.29 11.19
N GLY A 63 6.69 29.07 12.07
CA GLY A 63 5.30 29.48 11.87
C GLY A 63 4.26 28.36 11.89
N GLY A 64 4.56 27.20 12.52
CA GLY A 64 3.61 26.09 12.63
C GLY A 64 3.25 25.44 11.29
N SER A 65 4.16 25.51 10.31
CA SER A 65 4.01 24.87 9.00
C SER A 65 4.86 23.61 8.90
N VAL A 66 4.48 22.69 8.00
CA VAL A 66 5.30 21.51 7.68
C VAL A 66 6.59 21.96 7.00
N LYS A 67 7.72 21.37 7.39
CA LYS A 67 9.01 21.49 6.68
C LYS A 67 9.48 20.10 6.28
N ALA A 68 9.95 19.96 5.04
CA ALA A 68 10.34 18.67 4.46
C ALA A 68 11.60 18.71 3.57
N ASP A 69 12.28 19.86 3.51
CA ASP A 69 13.49 20.10 2.72
C ASP A 69 14.79 20.03 3.55
N CYS A 70 14.72 19.49 4.77
CA CYS A 70 15.89 19.36 5.64
C CYS A 70 16.85 18.27 5.16
N ALA A 71 18.14 18.41 5.48
CA ALA A 71 19.16 17.38 5.19
C ALA A 71 18.88 16.02 5.86
N SER A 72 18.07 16.00 6.91
CA SER A 72 17.63 14.78 7.60
C SER A 72 16.60 13.96 6.80
N VAL A 73 15.95 14.57 5.79
CA VAL A 73 15.00 13.88 4.91
C VAL A 73 15.79 13.23 3.77
N PRO A 74 15.88 11.89 3.72
CA PRO A 74 16.63 11.22 2.67
C PRO A 74 16.00 11.50 1.30
N THR A 75 16.84 11.61 0.27
CA THR A 75 16.37 11.69 -1.11
C THR A 75 15.63 10.40 -1.45
N PRO A 76 14.37 10.48 -1.93
CA PRO A 76 13.64 9.28 -2.32
C PRO A 76 14.38 8.54 -3.44
N PRO A 77 14.43 7.21 -3.42
CA PRO A 77 15.04 6.46 -4.51
C PRO A 77 14.27 6.74 -5.80
N THR A 78 14.98 7.22 -6.83
CA THR A 78 14.39 7.45 -8.16
C THR A 78 13.99 6.14 -8.84
N THR A 79 14.55 5.03 -8.37
CA THR A 79 14.27 3.65 -8.79
C THR A 79 14.71 2.71 -7.67
N GLY A 80 13.80 1.91 -7.13
CA GLY A 80 14.13 0.76 -6.28
C GLY A 80 13.59 0.86 -4.85
N ALA A 81 12.60 0.01 -4.60
CA ALA A 81 12.13 -0.57 -3.32
C ALA A 81 10.61 -0.49 -3.21
N GLY A 82 9.94 -1.59 -3.57
CA GLY A 82 8.54 -1.94 -3.33
C GLY A 82 7.41 -1.03 -3.83
N SER A 83 7.64 0.24 -4.11
CA SER A 83 6.67 1.26 -4.52
C SER A 83 7.46 2.54 -4.82
N ALA A 84 7.14 3.27 -5.89
CA ALA A 84 7.82 4.54 -6.14
C ALA A 84 7.39 5.51 -5.04
N VAL A 85 8.29 5.73 -4.07
CA VAL A 85 8.09 6.72 -3.01
C VAL A 85 8.61 8.05 -3.52
N ALA A 86 7.75 9.05 -3.57
CA ALA A 86 8.11 10.43 -3.86
C ALA A 86 7.79 11.29 -2.64
N VAL A 87 8.68 12.23 -2.31
CA VAL A 87 8.47 13.19 -1.23
C VAL A 87 8.49 14.59 -1.82
N ASN A 88 7.41 15.34 -1.61
CA ASN A 88 7.39 16.76 -1.96
C ASN A 88 8.17 17.54 -0.91
N SER A 89 9.28 18.17 -1.31
CA SER A 89 10.16 18.93 -0.40
C SER A 89 9.51 20.16 0.21
N THR A 90 8.46 20.70 -0.42
CA THR A 90 7.73 21.89 0.05
C THR A 90 6.60 21.52 1.01
N SER A 91 5.72 20.60 0.61
CA SER A 91 4.54 20.24 1.42
C SER A 91 4.76 19.08 2.38
N GLY A 92 5.84 18.32 2.22
CA GLY A 92 6.09 17.08 2.96
C GLY A 92 5.15 15.92 2.60
N VAL A 93 4.33 16.08 1.56
CA VAL A 93 3.45 15.01 1.08
C VAL A 93 4.30 13.87 0.54
N ILE A 94 4.07 12.67 1.06
CA ILE A 94 4.70 11.44 0.61
C ILE A 94 3.72 10.72 -0.29
N THR A 95 4.13 10.37 -1.50
CA THR A 95 3.33 9.59 -2.46
C THR A 95 3.96 8.23 -2.62
N VAL A 96 3.16 7.18 -2.47
CA VAL A 96 3.57 5.77 -2.57
C VAL A 96 2.77 5.15 -3.71
N ASN A 97 3.44 4.72 -4.77
CA ASN A 97 2.78 3.98 -5.85
C ASN A 97 2.84 2.48 -5.60
N THR A 98 1.69 1.85 -5.30
CA THR A 98 1.61 0.42 -4.98
C THR A 98 1.42 -0.49 -6.20
N ASP A 99 1.25 0.08 -7.40
CA ASP A 99 1.08 -0.67 -8.65
C ASP A 99 2.42 -1.04 -9.30
N ILE A 100 3.53 -0.95 -8.55
CA ILE A 100 4.85 -1.39 -9.00
C ILE A 100 5.53 -2.22 -7.91
N ASP A 101 6.29 -3.25 -8.31
CA ASP A 101 7.07 -4.07 -7.37
C ASP A 101 8.45 -3.44 -7.04
N SER A 102 9.24 -4.15 -6.24
CA SER A 102 10.61 -3.75 -5.87
C SER A 102 11.60 -3.65 -7.02
N GLN A 103 11.22 -4.13 -8.20
CA GLN A 103 12.00 -4.08 -9.44
C GLN A 103 11.42 -3.06 -10.43
N GLY A 104 10.39 -2.29 -10.05
CA GLY A 104 9.73 -1.30 -10.90
C GLY A 104 8.80 -1.91 -11.97
N SER A 105 8.48 -3.20 -11.87
CA SER A 105 7.53 -3.86 -12.77
C SER A 105 6.10 -3.59 -12.33
N ALA A 106 5.20 -3.39 -13.30
CA ALA A 106 3.79 -3.19 -13.01
C ALA A 106 3.18 -4.42 -12.31
N VAL A 107 2.51 -4.19 -11.18
CA VAL A 107 1.74 -5.18 -10.44
C VAL A 107 0.33 -4.66 -10.18
N ALA A 108 -0.61 -5.56 -9.93
CA ALA A 108 -1.91 -5.16 -9.43
C ALA A 108 -1.75 -4.72 -7.97
N GLY A 109 -1.75 -3.41 -7.71
CA GLY A 109 -1.74 -2.80 -6.38
C GLY A 109 -3.09 -2.21 -6.01
N VAL A 110 -3.07 -1.22 -5.10
CA VAL A 110 -4.24 -0.42 -4.70
C VAL A 110 -4.21 0.98 -5.31
N GLY A 111 -3.32 1.22 -6.27
CA GLY A 111 -3.06 2.54 -6.84
C GLY A 111 -2.06 3.39 -6.05
N SER A 112 -2.10 4.69 -6.32
CA SER A 112 -1.30 5.67 -5.60
C SER A 112 -1.93 6.02 -4.25
N VAL A 113 -1.11 5.95 -3.20
CA VAL A 113 -1.46 6.33 -1.83
C VAL A 113 -0.64 7.56 -1.45
N THR A 114 -1.29 8.55 -0.87
CA THR A 114 -0.66 9.79 -0.40
C THR A 114 -0.72 9.85 1.12
N ILE A 115 0.39 10.25 1.74
CA ILE A 115 0.52 10.47 3.18
C ILE A 115 0.80 11.96 3.35
N THR A 116 -0.19 12.69 3.85
CA THR A 116 -0.16 14.15 3.95
C THR A 116 0.09 14.56 5.40
N PRO A 117 1.20 15.24 5.69
CA PRO A 117 1.41 15.89 6.98
C PRO A 117 0.57 17.17 7.07
N ALA A 118 0.02 17.45 8.24
CA ALA A 118 -0.62 18.71 8.56
C ALA A 118 -0.30 19.09 10.00
N VAL A 119 0.16 20.32 10.22
CA VAL A 119 0.35 20.85 11.58
C VAL A 119 -0.94 21.53 12.01
N SER A 120 -1.48 21.12 13.16
CA SER A 120 -2.65 21.73 13.78
C SER A 120 -2.42 21.90 15.27
N ALA A 121 -2.55 23.14 15.76
CA ALA A 121 -2.29 23.51 17.16
C ALA A 121 -0.91 23.02 17.68
N GLY A 122 0.12 23.09 16.85
CA GLY A 122 1.49 22.67 17.20
C GLY A 122 1.73 21.15 17.13
N ASN A 123 0.72 20.34 16.79
CA ASN A 123 0.84 18.90 16.61
C ASN A 123 0.91 18.53 15.14
N LEU A 124 1.83 17.65 14.78
CA LEU A 124 1.93 17.09 13.44
C LEU A 124 0.98 15.88 13.30
N THR A 125 -0.03 16.04 12.47
CA THR A 125 -1.01 15.01 12.10
C THR A 125 -0.71 14.47 10.71
N TRP A 126 -1.18 13.25 10.43
CA TRP A 126 -0.90 12.58 9.17
C TRP A 126 -2.17 11.91 8.64
N THR A 127 -2.52 12.23 7.40
CA THR A 127 -3.67 11.65 6.71
C THR A 127 -3.18 10.75 5.59
N VAL A 128 -3.63 9.50 5.56
CA VAL A 128 -3.38 8.56 4.46
C VAL A 128 -4.59 8.60 3.55
N ALA A 129 -4.41 8.92 2.28
CA ALA A 129 -5.50 9.03 1.31
C ALA A 129 -5.17 8.36 -0.03
N GLY A 130 -6.18 7.82 -0.70
CA GLY A 130 -6.03 7.14 -2.00
C GLY A 130 -7.36 6.86 -2.68
N GLY A 131 -7.34 6.02 -3.71
CA GLY A 131 -8.52 5.59 -4.44
C GLY A 131 -9.41 4.59 -3.66
N ALA A 132 -10.47 4.11 -4.31
CA ALA A 132 -11.43 3.19 -3.70
C ALA A 132 -10.78 1.90 -3.15
N ASP A 133 -9.80 1.34 -3.87
CA ASP A 133 -9.07 0.15 -3.42
C ASP A 133 -8.20 0.43 -2.19
N CYS A 134 -7.64 1.64 -2.06
CA CYS A 134 -6.94 2.04 -0.84
C CYS A 134 -7.91 2.10 0.35
N VAL A 135 -9.05 2.77 0.19
CA VAL A 135 -10.07 2.87 1.25
C VAL A 135 -10.57 1.49 1.68
N LYS A 136 -10.71 0.56 0.72
CA LYS A 136 -11.19 -0.80 0.97
C LYS A 136 -10.14 -1.68 1.65
N LEU A 137 -8.87 -1.58 1.23
CA LEU A 137 -7.84 -2.59 1.52
C LEU A 137 -6.74 -2.10 2.49
N VAL A 138 -6.60 -0.79 2.69
CA VAL A 138 -5.60 -0.18 3.56
C VAL A 138 -6.27 0.44 4.79
N LYS A 139 -5.84 0.00 5.98
CA LYS A 139 -6.42 0.48 7.23
C LYS A 139 -6.15 1.98 7.44
N GLY A 140 -7.22 2.75 7.65
CA GLY A 140 -7.14 4.19 7.89
C GLY A 140 -6.91 5.04 6.64
N CYS A 141 -6.97 4.43 5.45
CA CYS A 141 -6.96 5.19 4.20
C CYS A 141 -8.32 5.87 3.96
N VAL A 142 -8.29 7.15 3.63
CA VAL A 142 -9.47 7.94 3.23
C VAL A 142 -9.48 8.21 1.72
N ALA A 143 -10.62 8.62 1.18
CA ALA A 143 -10.71 8.97 -0.24
C ALA A 143 -9.88 10.23 -0.55
N SER A 144 -9.15 10.23 -1.67
CA SER A 144 -8.46 11.44 -2.13
C SER A 144 -9.47 12.52 -2.56
N GLY A 145 -9.40 13.70 -1.93
CA GLY A 145 -10.25 14.85 -2.26
C GLY A 145 -11.49 15.07 -1.37
N GLY A 146 -11.52 14.47 -0.17
CA GLY A 146 -12.51 14.76 0.88
C GLY A 146 -12.04 15.81 1.88
#